data_AF-A0A420A548-F1
#
_entry.id   AF-A0A420A548-F1
#
_cell.length_a   1.000
_cell.length_b   1.000
_cell.length_c   1.000
_cell.angle_alpha   90.00
_cell.angle_beta   90.00
_cell.angle_gamma   90.00
#
_symmetry.space_group_name_H-M   'P 1'
#
loop_
_entity.id
_entity.type
_entity.pdbx_description
1 polymer ?
#
loop_
_entity_poly.entity_id
_entity_poly.type
_entity_poly.pdbx_seq_one_letter_code
_entity_poly.pdbx_strand_id
1 'polypeptide(L)'
;MTNTESASVSPQSSHNSHASPAAAAAGASHKAGDQPFFDPVAYGNGPDDSVTDITETAAITHHSTTIGGQKINYTATAGHLVIVDPSSSQPEAKMFYVAFTQDNQKEETRPVTFFYNGGPGSSSVFVLLGSFAPRRIKTSMPGFTPPAPYSMEDNPDSLLDKSDLIFINPVGTGYSAAIAPKKNRDFWGVDQDADSIKQFIKRFLTKNNRWNSPKYLFGESYGTARSCVLAYRLHEDGVDLNGITLQSSILDYTQAGNPVGALPTTAADAWYHKKLGIAPRPTDLGTFAEEVAQFARTDYLAALRKFPTTDSATVEKLSEYTGIDKTTLLAWSLDIASYDSRGNSLFLTTLLKAQGLALGEYDGRVTAINTGIAGKIDPNSGGNDPTMTAVTGVYTTMWNVYLNEQLKYTSNSAFTDLNDQAFQFWDFGHIDPTGAQKGLDAKGNIILYTAGDLAAVMALNPDLKVLSANGFFDYVTPFYQTVLDLQQMPLVSQQVRQNLSARFYPSGHMVYLDGGSRTALKADLARMYDATVSNIQALGRIRALQARVARPD
;
A
#
# COMPACT_ATOMS: atom_id res chain seq x y z
N MET A 1 22.65 24.72 77.17
CA MET A 1 21.65 25.73 76.77
C MET A 1 20.41 24.95 76.37
N THR A 2 19.64 24.56 77.41
CA THR A 2 18.28 25.04 77.74
C THR A 2 17.25 24.33 76.88
N ASN A 3 16.73 23.20 77.37
CA ASN A 3 15.44 23.06 78.10
C ASN A 3 14.39 22.56 77.11
N THR A 4 13.51 21.58 77.35
CA THR A 4 13.06 20.86 78.55
C THR A 4 12.18 19.71 78.05
N GLU A 5 12.20 18.57 78.76
CA GLU A 5 11.06 17.73 79.22
C GLU A 5 9.75 17.70 78.40
N SER A 6 9.00 16.60 78.23
CA SER A 6 8.99 15.28 78.86
C SER A 6 7.80 14.48 78.25
N ALA A 7 7.95 13.15 78.19
CA ALA A 7 6.95 12.08 78.38
C ALA A 7 5.56 12.21 77.70
N SER A 8 5.02 11.19 77.02
CA SER A 8 4.57 9.95 77.69
C SER A 8 3.78 9.04 76.73
N VAL A 9 3.97 7.72 76.92
CA VAL A 9 2.94 6.65 76.96
C VAL A 9 2.30 6.16 75.64
N SER A 10 2.63 4.89 75.31
CA SER A 10 1.87 3.97 74.44
C SER A 10 0.53 3.56 75.08
N PRO A 11 -0.42 2.99 74.30
CA PRO A 11 -0.56 1.54 74.40
C PRO A 11 -0.96 0.82 73.09
N GLN A 12 -0.68 -0.48 73.11
CA GLN A 12 -1.08 -1.53 72.18
C GLN A 12 -2.60 -1.74 72.11
N SER A 13 -3.10 -2.17 70.95
CA SER A 13 -4.05 -3.28 70.77
C SER A 13 -4.18 -3.56 69.25
N SER A 14 -3.68 -4.68 68.73
CA SER A 14 -4.31 -6.01 68.61
C SER A 14 -5.65 -6.01 67.87
N HIS A 15 -5.66 -6.49 66.61
CA HIS A 15 -6.40 -7.69 66.19
C HIS A 15 -6.39 -7.89 64.66
N ASN A 16 -6.14 -9.16 64.27
CA ASN A 16 -6.87 -10.00 63.31
C ASN A 16 -7.30 -9.39 61.96
N SER A 17 -7.26 -10.04 60.79
CA SER A 17 -7.10 -11.43 60.42
C SER A 17 -7.34 -11.49 58.90
N HIS A 18 -6.67 -12.41 58.22
CA HIS A 18 -7.09 -13.17 57.03
C HIS A 18 -7.59 -12.48 55.74
N ALA A 19 -7.08 -13.07 54.65
CA ALA A 19 -7.65 -13.21 53.31
C ALA A 19 -7.32 -12.12 52.29
N SER A 20 -6.22 -12.35 51.56
CA SER A 20 -6.08 -11.87 50.17
C SER A 20 -6.82 -12.85 49.24
N PRO A 21 -7.84 -12.41 48.48
CA PRO A 21 -8.35 -13.20 47.38
C PRO A 21 -7.49 -12.95 46.13
N ALA A 22 -7.22 -14.04 45.42
CA ALA A 22 -6.60 -14.07 44.11
C ALA A 22 -7.29 -13.09 43.15
N ALA A 23 -6.48 -12.30 42.43
CA ALA A 23 -6.95 -11.48 41.33
C ALA A 23 -7.43 -12.39 40.19
N ALA A 24 -8.74 -12.53 40.08
CA ALA A 24 -9.38 -13.08 38.91
C ALA A 24 -9.19 -12.11 37.74
N ALA A 25 -8.51 -12.56 36.69
CA ALA A 25 -8.56 -11.95 35.38
C ALA A 25 -10.01 -12.04 34.86
N ALA A 26 -10.78 -10.98 35.08
CA ALA A 26 -12.11 -10.85 34.54
C ALA A 26 -12.00 -10.46 33.06
N GLY A 27 -12.33 -11.41 32.18
CA GLY A 27 -12.68 -11.10 30.79
C GLY A 27 -13.85 -10.12 30.79
N ALA A 28 -13.63 -8.93 30.24
CA ALA A 28 -14.68 -7.95 30.05
C ALA A 28 -15.68 -8.47 29.01
N SER A 29 -16.90 -8.75 29.46
CA SER A 29 -18.04 -9.02 28.59
C SER A 29 -18.40 -7.76 27.81
N HIS A 30 -18.22 -7.75 26.49
CA HIS A 30 -18.68 -6.68 25.61
C HIS A 30 -20.22 -6.60 25.59
N LYS A 31 -20.75 -5.55 26.22
CA LYS A 31 -22.07 -4.96 25.93
C LYS A 31 -21.99 -3.42 25.90
N ALA A 32 -20.89 -2.85 25.43
CA ALA A 32 -20.93 -1.46 25.00
C ALA A 32 -21.57 -1.43 23.60
N GLY A 33 -22.65 -0.67 23.43
CA GLY A 33 -23.23 -0.42 22.10
C GLY A 33 -22.28 0.41 21.24
N ASP A 34 -22.63 0.59 19.97
CA ASP A 34 -21.88 1.46 19.06
C ASP A 34 -21.72 2.87 19.65
N GLN A 35 -20.54 3.45 19.43
CA GLN A 35 -20.15 4.80 19.85
C GLN A 35 -19.96 5.63 18.58
N PRO A 36 -21.00 6.37 18.13
CA PRO A 36 -20.84 7.30 17.02
C PRO A 36 -19.92 8.46 17.42
N PHE A 37 -19.22 9.02 16.44
CA PHE A 37 -18.38 10.20 16.65
C PHE A 37 -18.55 11.20 15.50
N PHE A 38 -18.78 12.46 15.88
CA PHE A 38 -18.72 13.59 14.97
C PHE A 38 -17.42 14.36 15.23
N ASP A 39 -16.58 14.48 14.21
CA ASP A 39 -15.35 15.25 14.26
C ASP A 39 -15.60 16.70 13.81
N PRO A 40 -15.52 17.68 14.73
CA PRO A 40 -15.71 19.09 14.40
C PRO A 40 -14.47 19.72 13.76
N VAL A 41 -13.31 19.04 13.73
CA VAL A 41 -12.06 19.60 13.23
C VAL A 41 -12.12 19.79 11.70
N ALA A 42 -11.70 20.97 11.25
CA ALA A 42 -11.50 21.28 9.85
C ALA A 42 -10.06 20.91 9.44
N TYR A 43 -9.90 19.92 8.55
CA TYR A 43 -8.60 19.49 8.03
C TYR A 43 -8.36 20.15 6.67
N GLY A 44 -7.38 21.06 6.61
CA GLY A 44 -6.86 21.59 5.35
C GLY A 44 -5.85 20.63 4.72
N ASN A 45 -5.88 20.51 3.39
CA ASN A 45 -4.99 19.64 2.62
C ASN A 45 -3.83 20.41 1.95
N GLY A 46 -3.75 21.73 2.15
CA GLY A 46 -2.70 22.57 1.63
C GLY A 46 -1.35 22.33 2.31
N PRO A 47 -0.24 22.71 1.65
CA PRO A 47 1.11 22.45 2.16
C PRO A 47 1.41 23.16 3.48
N ASP A 48 0.80 24.32 3.71
CA ASP A 48 1.03 25.14 4.92
C ASP A 48 -0.07 24.97 5.97
N ASP A 49 -1.01 24.04 5.75
CA ASP A 49 -2.10 23.76 6.68
C ASP A 49 -1.62 22.92 7.87
N SER A 50 -2.29 23.12 9.00
CA SER A 50 -2.10 22.38 10.24
C SER A 50 -3.35 22.51 11.12
N VAL A 51 -3.49 21.62 12.10
CA VAL A 51 -4.51 21.71 13.16
C VAL A 51 -3.83 22.00 14.51
N THR A 52 -4.61 22.43 15.50
CA THR A 52 -4.15 22.55 16.89
C THR A 52 -4.73 21.46 17.80
N ASP A 53 -5.69 20.69 17.28
CA ASP A 53 -6.33 19.61 18.03
C ASP A 53 -5.40 18.39 18.15
N ILE A 54 -5.29 17.89 19.37
CA ILE A 54 -4.45 16.74 19.72
C ILE A 54 -5.28 15.59 20.30
N THR A 55 -6.61 15.61 20.11
CA THR A 55 -7.49 14.61 20.70
C THR A 55 -7.47 13.32 19.88
N GLU A 56 -7.36 12.19 20.56
CA GLU A 56 -7.48 10.86 19.94
C GLU A 56 -8.87 10.28 20.21
N THR A 57 -9.87 10.73 19.47
CA THR A 57 -11.24 10.20 19.54
C THR A 57 -11.55 9.36 18.31
N ALA A 58 -12.47 8.40 18.44
CA ALA A 58 -12.88 7.52 17.37
C ALA A 58 -14.36 7.15 17.48
N ALA A 59 -14.98 6.88 16.33
CA ALA A 59 -16.21 6.10 16.28
C ALA A 59 -15.85 4.61 16.45
N ILE A 60 -16.64 3.90 17.26
CA ILE A 60 -16.47 2.46 17.52
C ILE A 60 -17.79 1.77 17.17
N THR A 61 -17.76 0.82 16.26
CA THR A 61 -18.95 0.07 15.85
C THR A 61 -18.69 -1.43 15.84
N HIS A 62 -19.71 -2.22 16.17
CA HIS A 62 -19.58 -3.67 16.31
C HIS A 62 -20.38 -4.38 15.22
N HIS A 63 -19.73 -5.34 14.55
CA HIS A 63 -20.26 -5.97 13.34
C HIS A 63 -19.99 -7.48 13.35
N SER A 64 -20.54 -8.16 12.35
CA SER A 64 -20.16 -9.54 12.05
C SER A 64 -20.13 -9.78 10.54
N THR A 65 -19.24 -10.65 10.09
CA THR A 65 -19.13 -11.10 8.69
C THR A 65 -18.97 -12.62 8.63
N THR A 66 -19.10 -13.21 7.45
CA THR A 66 -18.82 -14.63 7.22
C THR A 66 -17.74 -14.80 6.16
N ILE A 67 -16.61 -15.39 6.54
CA ILE A 67 -15.44 -15.63 5.67
C ILE A 67 -15.12 -17.12 5.73
N GLY A 68 -15.02 -17.79 4.57
CA GLY A 68 -14.76 -19.23 4.52
C GLY A 68 -15.76 -20.09 5.31
N GLY A 69 -17.01 -19.64 5.43
CA GLY A 69 -18.06 -20.31 6.21
C GLY A 69 -17.98 -20.08 7.73
N GLN A 70 -17.01 -19.30 8.21
CA GLN A 70 -16.88 -18.95 9.63
C GLN A 70 -17.43 -17.57 9.91
N LYS A 71 -18.33 -17.47 10.91
CA LYS A 71 -18.82 -16.18 11.40
C LYS A 71 -17.74 -15.53 12.25
N ILE A 72 -17.38 -14.29 11.91
CA ILE A 72 -16.38 -13.48 12.60
C ILE A 72 -17.08 -12.23 13.12
N ASN A 73 -17.08 -12.06 14.44
CA ASN A 73 -17.47 -10.80 15.07
C ASN A 73 -16.24 -9.89 15.13
N TYR A 74 -16.44 -8.62 14.82
CA TYR A 74 -15.36 -7.65 14.79
C TYR A 74 -15.80 -6.27 15.21
N THR A 75 -14.84 -5.54 15.75
CA THR A 75 -14.95 -4.13 16.05
C THR A 75 -14.31 -3.32 14.93
N ALA A 76 -15.03 -2.32 14.44
CA ALA A 76 -14.49 -1.30 13.54
C ALA A 76 -14.24 -0.01 14.31
N THR A 77 -13.07 0.59 14.12
CA THR A 77 -12.67 1.85 14.74
C THR A 77 -12.25 2.83 13.65
N ALA A 78 -12.92 3.97 13.56
CA ALA A 78 -12.55 5.06 12.66
C ALA A 78 -12.25 6.31 13.49
N GLY A 79 -11.04 6.87 13.37
CA GLY A 79 -10.63 8.01 14.17
C GLY A 79 -9.15 8.31 14.03
N HIS A 80 -8.56 8.92 15.05
CA HIS A 80 -7.19 9.43 14.96
C HIS A 80 -6.25 8.87 16.02
N LEU A 81 -4.98 8.80 15.64
CA LEU A 81 -3.85 8.75 16.56
C LEU A 81 -2.99 9.98 16.38
N VAL A 82 -2.41 10.46 17.48
CA VAL A 82 -1.45 11.56 17.45
C VAL A 82 -0.06 10.95 17.50
N ILE A 83 0.76 11.26 16.49
CA ILE A 83 2.19 10.96 16.49
C ILE A 83 2.94 12.10 17.17
N VAL A 84 4.06 11.76 17.80
CA VAL A 84 4.89 12.70 18.56
C VAL A 84 6.33 12.66 18.07
N ASP A 85 7.02 13.78 18.22
CA ASP A 85 8.46 13.85 18.02
C ASP A 85 9.16 12.89 19.02
N PRO A 86 10.04 11.98 18.56
CA PRO A 86 10.63 10.97 19.43
C PRO A 86 11.56 11.54 20.51
N SER A 87 12.06 12.77 20.35
CA SER A 87 13.03 13.37 21.28
C SER A 87 12.36 14.28 22.33
N SER A 88 11.47 15.16 21.87
CA SER A 88 10.80 16.18 22.68
C SER A 88 9.41 15.76 23.17
N SER A 89 8.86 14.66 22.63
CA SER A 89 7.49 14.18 22.89
C SER A 89 6.39 15.18 22.53
N GLN A 90 6.69 16.21 21.74
CA GLN A 90 5.68 17.16 21.27
C GLN A 90 4.80 16.52 20.20
N PRO A 91 3.48 16.77 20.18
CA PRO A 91 2.60 16.35 19.09
C PRO A 91 3.05 16.91 17.74
N GLU A 92 3.12 16.06 16.72
CA GLU A 92 3.61 16.43 15.39
C GLU A 92 2.54 16.33 14.31
N ALA A 93 1.74 15.26 14.32
CA ALA A 93 0.62 15.12 13.40
C ALA A 93 -0.52 14.29 14.00
N LYS A 94 -1.73 14.56 13.52
CA LYS A 94 -2.95 13.82 13.84
C LYS A 94 -3.32 13.00 12.61
N MET A 95 -3.20 11.68 12.71
CA MET A 95 -3.35 10.76 11.58
C MET A 95 -4.64 9.94 11.69
N PHE A 96 -5.48 10.06 10.67
CA PHE A 96 -6.73 9.32 10.54
C PHE A 96 -6.48 7.88 10.09
N TYR A 97 -7.22 6.95 10.68
CA TYR A 97 -7.18 5.55 10.32
C TYR A 97 -8.55 4.90 10.46
N VAL A 98 -8.71 3.79 9.76
CA VAL A 98 -9.82 2.85 9.99
C VAL A 98 -9.22 1.49 10.32
N ALA A 99 -9.64 0.90 11.42
CA ALA A 99 -9.20 -0.42 11.87
C ALA A 99 -10.38 -1.39 11.92
N PHE A 100 -10.13 -2.65 11.54
CA PHE A 100 -11.04 -3.77 11.74
C PHE A 100 -10.32 -4.84 12.54
N THR A 101 -10.79 -5.11 13.76
CA THR A 101 -10.17 -6.04 14.70
C THR A 101 -11.15 -7.15 15.04
N GLN A 102 -10.73 -8.40 14.89
CA GLN A 102 -11.54 -9.53 15.30
C GLN A 102 -11.66 -9.59 16.83
N ASP A 103 -12.87 -9.79 17.33
CA ASP A 103 -13.13 -9.79 18.76
C ASP A 103 -12.58 -11.07 19.44
N ASN A 104 -12.25 -10.96 20.73
CA ASN A 104 -11.86 -12.07 21.60
C ASN A 104 -10.66 -12.90 21.12
N GLN A 105 -9.68 -12.26 20.46
CA GLN A 105 -8.44 -12.91 20.01
C GLN A 105 -7.31 -12.71 21.01
N LYS A 106 -6.33 -13.64 20.99
CA LYS A 106 -5.08 -13.49 21.75
C LYS A 106 -4.07 -12.69 20.93
N GLU A 107 -3.64 -11.57 21.47
CA GLU A 107 -2.80 -10.57 20.79
C GLU A 107 -1.48 -11.16 20.28
N GLU A 108 -0.84 -12.03 21.04
CA GLU A 108 0.46 -12.62 20.69
C GLU A 108 0.39 -13.56 19.47
N THR A 109 -0.80 -14.06 19.16
CA THR A 109 -1.02 -14.98 18.04
C THR A 109 -1.79 -14.36 16.89
N ARG A 110 -2.33 -13.15 17.08
CA ARG A 110 -3.18 -12.48 16.10
C ARG A 110 -2.35 -11.49 15.28
N PRO A 111 -2.13 -11.74 13.98
CA PRO A 111 -1.50 -10.78 13.09
C PRO A 111 -2.16 -9.40 13.07
N VAL A 112 -1.36 -8.39 12.78
CA VAL A 112 -1.80 -7.05 12.41
C VAL A 112 -1.16 -6.66 11.07
N THR A 113 -1.97 -6.16 10.15
CA THR A 113 -1.51 -5.69 8.83
C THR A 113 -1.84 -4.21 8.68
N PHE A 114 -0.82 -3.43 8.33
CA PHE A 114 -0.94 -2.01 8.06
C PHE A 114 -1.02 -1.78 6.55
N PHE A 115 -2.11 -1.17 6.11
CA PHE A 115 -2.44 -0.89 4.71
C PHE A 115 -2.34 0.60 4.42
N TYR A 116 -1.79 0.92 3.26
CA TYR A 116 -1.76 2.28 2.74
C TYR A 116 -1.63 2.26 1.21
N ASN A 117 -2.32 3.20 0.56
CA ASN A 117 -2.14 3.48 -0.86
C ASN A 117 -0.86 4.30 -1.09
N GLY A 118 -0.51 4.45 -2.36
CA GLY A 118 0.60 5.26 -2.81
C GLY A 118 0.22 6.72 -3.04
N GLY A 119 0.34 7.17 -4.29
CA GLY A 119 0.58 8.57 -4.60
C GLY A 119 2.08 8.81 -4.86
N PRO A 120 2.78 9.76 -4.23
CA PRO A 120 2.47 10.34 -2.94
C PRO A 120 1.20 11.20 -2.94
N GLY A 121 0.54 11.27 -1.78
CA GLY A 121 -0.70 12.04 -1.61
C GLY A 121 -2.01 11.24 -1.67
N SER A 122 -2.00 9.91 -1.71
CA SER A 122 -3.25 9.12 -1.65
C SER A 122 -3.60 8.69 -0.22
N SER A 123 -4.88 8.84 0.13
CA SER A 123 -5.51 8.23 1.30
C SER A 123 -5.61 6.71 1.13
N SER A 124 -5.85 5.96 2.21
CA SER A 124 -6.02 4.48 2.12
C SER A 124 -7.36 4.04 1.53
N VAL A 125 -8.13 4.93 0.91
CA VAL A 125 -9.52 4.68 0.48
C VAL A 125 -9.63 3.55 -0.53
N PHE A 126 -8.69 3.45 -1.47
CA PHE A 126 -8.77 2.45 -2.54
C PHE A 126 -8.53 1.05 -2.00
N VAL A 127 -7.46 0.85 -1.20
CA VAL A 127 -7.25 -0.46 -0.57
C VAL A 127 -8.33 -0.76 0.47
N LEU A 128 -8.86 0.22 1.20
CA LEU A 128 -9.92 -0.03 2.17
C LEU A 128 -11.21 -0.51 1.49
N LEU A 129 -11.70 0.22 0.50
CA LEU A 129 -13.00 -0.08 -0.12
C LEU A 129 -12.93 -1.15 -1.21
N GLY A 130 -11.77 -1.33 -1.85
CA GLY A 130 -11.61 -2.25 -2.98
C GLY A 130 -11.01 -3.62 -2.63
N SER A 131 -10.18 -3.72 -1.58
CA SER A 131 -9.34 -4.90 -1.34
C SER A 131 -9.91 -5.89 -0.31
N PHE A 132 -9.46 -5.81 0.94
CA PHE A 132 -9.55 -6.89 1.93
C PHE A 132 -10.27 -6.48 3.23
N ALA A 133 -10.81 -5.27 3.30
CA ALA A 133 -11.71 -4.89 4.41
C ALA A 133 -12.97 -5.78 4.42
N PRO A 134 -13.70 -5.87 5.55
CA PRO A 134 -14.86 -6.76 5.68
C PRO A 134 -16.02 -6.44 4.72
N ARG A 135 -16.09 -5.19 4.27
CA ARG A 135 -17.04 -4.70 3.26
C ARG A 135 -16.26 -4.15 2.08
N ARG A 136 -16.80 -4.30 0.87
CA ARG A 136 -16.19 -3.75 -0.34
C ARG A 136 -17.21 -3.18 -1.31
N ILE A 137 -16.76 -2.27 -2.17
CA ILE A 137 -17.58 -1.72 -3.25
C ILE A 137 -17.83 -2.75 -4.34
N LYS A 138 -18.92 -2.55 -5.07
CA LYS A 138 -19.16 -3.16 -6.38
C LYS A 138 -18.70 -2.21 -7.47
N THR A 139 -17.97 -2.75 -8.45
CA THR A 139 -17.57 -2.01 -9.65
C THR A 139 -17.98 -2.78 -10.89
N SER A 140 -18.04 -2.10 -12.03
CA SER A 140 -18.28 -2.72 -13.33
C SER A 140 -16.98 -3.15 -14.03
N MET A 141 -15.84 -3.13 -13.33
CA MET A 141 -14.52 -3.35 -13.92
C MET A 141 -14.48 -4.65 -14.75
N PRO A 142 -13.87 -4.63 -15.95
CA PRO A 142 -13.11 -3.53 -16.57
C PRO A 142 -13.96 -2.48 -17.33
N GLY A 143 -15.27 -2.42 -17.12
CA GLY A 143 -16.15 -1.37 -17.65
C GLY A 143 -16.34 -0.19 -16.70
N PHE A 144 -16.87 0.93 -17.24
CA PHE A 144 -17.27 2.09 -16.45
C PHE A 144 -18.35 1.72 -15.43
N THR A 145 -18.13 2.07 -14.16
CA THR A 145 -19.15 1.89 -13.11
C THR A 145 -20.21 2.99 -13.29
N PRO A 146 -21.46 2.65 -13.66
CA PRO A 146 -22.48 3.65 -13.97
C PRO A 146 -22.82 4.49 -12.73
N PRO A 147 -23.37 5.71 -12.89
CA PRO A 147 -23.73 6.58 -11.78
C PRO A 147 -24.66 5.92 -10.75
N ALA A 148 -24.70 6.49 -9.54
CA ALA A 148 -25.49 6.04 -8.40
C ALA A 148 -26.95 5.65 -8.74
N PRO A 149 -27.57 4.72 -7.99
CA PRO A 149 -27.18 4.24 -6.66
C PRO A 149 -26.06 3.19 -6.66
N TYR A 150 -25.07 3.40 -5.78
CA TYR A 150 -23.99 2.44 -5.52
C TYR A 150 -24.32 1.52 -4.33
N SER A 151 -23.56 0.44 -4.16
CA SER A 151 -23.71 -0.46 -3.01
C SER A 151 -22.38 -1.06 -2.53
N MET A 152 -22.35 -1.38 -1.24
CA MET A 152 -21.27 -2.16 -0.60
C MET A 152 -21.79 -3.56 -0.28
N GLU A 153 -20.97 -4.58 -0.50
CA GLU A 153 -21.27 -5.96 -0.13
C GLU A 153 -20.30 -6.50 0.92
N ASP A 154 -20.68 -7.61 1.55
CA ASP A 154 -19.76 -8.40 2.37
C ASP A 154 -18.63 -8.91 1.48
N ASN A 155 -17.41 -8.84 2.01
CA ASN A 155 -16.23 -9.26 1.28
C ASN A 155 -15.84 -10.70 1.65
N PRO A 156 -16.17 -11.70 0.82
CA PRO A 156 -15.78 -13.09 1.10
C PRO A 156 -14.25 -13.28 1.06
N ASP A 157 -13.54 -12.34 0.42
CA ASP A 157 -12.09 -12.32 0.29
C ASP A 157 -11.42 -11.45 1.38
N SER A 158 -12.16 -11.01 2.41
CA SER A 158 -11.57 -10.18 3.46
C SER A 158 -10.39 -10.87 4.16
N LEU A 159 -9.37 -10.10 4.54
CA LEU A 159 -8.21 -10.60 5.28
C LEU A 159 -8.45 -10.74 6.79
N LEU A 160 -9.67 -10.41 7.26
CA LEU A 160 -10.02 -10.39 8.67
C LEU A 160 -10.03 -11.77 9.34
N ASP A 161 -10.18 -12.86 8.59
CA ASP A 161 -9.99 -14.22 9.13
C ASP A 161 -8.51 -14.54 9.47
N LYS A 162 -7.55 -13.75 8.94
CA LYS A 162 -6.11 -13.96 9.13
C LYS A 162 -5.44 -12.88 9.95
N SER A 163 -5.88 -11.63 9.86
CA SER A 163 -5.23 -10.49 10.50
C SER A 163 -6.21 -9.39 10.86
N ASP A 164 -5.88 -8.61 11.88
CA ASP A 164 -6.51 -7.31 12.05
C ASP A 164 -5.97 -6.34 11.00
N LEU A 165 -6.84 -5.46 10.51
CA LEU A 165 -6.61 -4.68 9.29
C LEU A 165 -6.63 -3.19 9.61
N ILE A 166 -5.50 -2.51 9.47
CA ILE A 166 -5.32 -1.11 9.87
C ILE A 166 -5.01 -0.27 8.64
N PHE A 167 -5.93 0.58 8.24
CA PHE A 167 -5.84 1.41 7.05
C PHE A 167 -5.41 2.83 7.43
N ILE A 168 -4.19 3.22 7.06
CA ILE A 168 -3.53 4.45 7.49
C ILE A 168 -3.64 5.51 6.41
N ASN A 169 -4.07 6.72 6.78
CA ASN A 169 -4.10 7.87 5.89
C ASN A 169 -2.88 8.77 6.19
N PRO A 170 -1.90 8.92 5.28
CA PRO A 170 -0.74 9.79 5.47
C PRO A 170 -1.14 11.26 5.71
N VAL A 171 -0.23 12.04 6.30
CA VAL A 171 -0.46 13.47 6.61
C VAL A 171 -0.80 14.27 5.34
N GLY A 172 -1.88 15.05 5.38
CA GLY A 172 -2.41 15.79 4.23
C GLY A 172 -3.38 14.99 3.37
N THR A 173 -3.73 13.76 3.75
CA THR A 173 -4.73 12.93 3.06
C THR A 173 -5.85 12.51 4.03
N GLY A 174 -7.01 12.15 3.48
CA GLY A 174 -8.19 11.78 4.23
C GLY A 174 -8.61 12.86 5.23
N TYR A 175 -8.50 12.53 6.53
CA TYR A 175 -8.68 13.47 7.65
C TYR A 175 -7.41 13.59 8.50
N SER A 176 -6.24 13.41 7.89
CA SER A 176 -4.93 13.53 8.54
C SER A 176 -4.31 14.89 8.27
N ALA A 177 -3.77 15.53 9.31
CA ALA A 177 -3.07 16.80 9.19
C ALA A 177 -1.91 16.92 10.19
N ALA A 178 -0.95 17.77 9.87
CA ALA A 178 0.08 18.20 10.80
C ALA A 178 -0.52 18.92 12.01
N ILE A 179 0.17 18.88 13.15
CA ILE A 179 -0.18 19.65 14.35
C ILE A 179 0.77 20.84 14.46
N ALA A 180 0.22 22.04 14.62
CA ALA A 180 1.01 23.26 14.75
C ALA A 180 2.02 23.15 15.91
N PRO A 181 3.28 23.60 15.72
CA PRO A 181 3.74 24.48 14.64
C PRO A 181 4.18 23.78 13.35
N LYS A 182 4.09 22.43 13.28
CA LYS A 182 4.35 21.71 12.03
C LYS A 182 3.27 22.01 11.00
N LYS A 183 3.62 21.85 9.74
CA LYS A 183 2.75 21.99 8.58
C LYS A 183 2.70 20.69 7.80
N ASN A 184 1.65 20.48 7.00
CA ASN A 184 1.52 19.27 6.20
C ASN A 184 2.78 18.97 5.36
N ARG A 185 3.39 19.99 4.73
CA ARG A 185 4.61 19.84 3.94
C ARG A 185 5.81 19.30 4.72
N ASP A 186 5.85 19.45 6.04
CA ASP A 186 6.95 18.94 6.87
C ASP A 186 6.95 17.39 6.92
N PHE A 187 5.88 16.76 6.44
CA PHE A 187 5.71 15.31 6.33
C PHE A 187 5.72 14.81 4.88
N TRP A 188 5.93 15.70 3.90
CA TRP A 188 5.83 15.38 2.48
C TRP A 188 7.20 15.14 1.86
N GLY A 189 7.72 13.95 2.11
CA GLY A 189 8.95 13.47 1.51
C GLY A 189 9.20 12.01 1.86
N VAL A 190 10.12 11.35 1.17
CA VAL A 190 10.34 9.91 1.31
C VAL A 190 10.66 9.52 2.75
N ASP A 191 11.60 10.22 3.38
CA ASP A 191 12.01 9.95 4.77
C ASP A 191 10.97 10.44 5.78
N GLN A 192 10.43 11.64 5.58
CA GLN A 192 9.47 12.29 6.48
C GLN A 192 8.17 11.49 6.59
N ASP A 193 7.69 10.98 5.45
CA ASP A 193 6.50 10.13 5.35
C ASP A 193 6.74 8.77 6.04
N ALA A 194 7.85 8.10 5.75
CA ALA A 194 8.20 6.84 6.39
C ALA A 194 8.34 6.99 7.91
N ASP A 195 8.98 8.06 8.40
CA ASP A 195 9.12 8.33 9.83
C ASP A 195 7.76 8.63 10.49
N SER A 196 6.87 9.37 9.84
CA SER A 196 5.53 9.63 10.37
C SER A 196 4.70 8.35 10.54
N ILE A 197 4.76 7.45 9.54
CA ILE A 197 4.04 6.17 9.56
C ILE A 197 4.69 5.21 10.56
N LYS A 198 6.01 5.23 10.72
CA LYS A 198 6.71 4.50 11.78
C LYS A 198 6.20 4.91 13.16
N GLN A 199 6.09 6.21 13.44
CA GLN A 199 5.53 6.70 14.71
C GLN A 199 4.07 6.29 14.88
N PHE A 200 3.27 6.35 13.82
CA PHE A 200 1.89 5.87 13.85
C PHE A 200 1.81 4.39 14.24
N ILE A 201 2.62 3.54 13.60
CA ILE A 201 2.64 2.10 13.88
C ILE A 201 3.02 1.87 15.35
N LYS A 202 4.10 2.48 15.86
CA LYS A 202 4.51 2.35 17.26
C LYS A 202 3.41 2.83 18.24
N ARG A 203 2.74 3.95 17.93
CA ARG A 203 1.61 4.46 18.71
C ARG A 203 0.44 3.49 18.70
N PHE A 204 0.08 2.94 17.53
CA PHE A 204 -0.98 1.95 17.39
C PHE A 204 -0.66 0.68 18.20
N LEU A 205 0.56 0.15 18.08
CA LEU A 205 0.99 -1.03 18.83
C LEU A 205 0.91 -0.81 20.34
N THR A 206 1.30 0.37 20.81
CA THR A 206 1.23 0.73 22.25
C THR A 206 -0.21 0.86 22.73
N LYS A 207 -1.04 1.63 22.03
CA LYS A 207 -2.43 1.90 22.42
C LYS A 207 -3.27 0.63 22.48
N ASN A 208 -2.96 -0.34 21.61
CA ASN A 208 -3.75 -1.56 21.44
C ASN A 208 -3.05 -2.82 22.00
N ASN A 209 -1.95 -2.68 22.73
CA ASN A 209 -1.16 -3.79 23.29
C ASN A 209 -0.69 -4.84 22.24
N ARG A 210 -0.33 -4.40 21.03
CA ARG A 210 0.00 -5.29 19.88
C ARG A 210 1.49 -5.48 19.63
N TRP A 211 2.35 -5.03 20.55
CA TRP A 211 3.81 -5.10 20.37
C TRP A 211 4.32 -6.52 20.06
N ASN A 212 3.72 -7.56 20.63
CA ASN A 212 4.12 -8.95 20.42
C ASN A 212 3.34 -9.67 19.29
N SER A 213 2.46 -8.98 18.57
CA SER A 213 1.76 -9.56 17.43
C SER A 213 2.70 -9.75 16.23
N PRO A 214 2.44 -10.74 15.35
CA PRO A 214 3.03 -10.77 14.02
C PRO A 214 2.60 -9.54 13.21
N LYS A 215 3.52 -8.90 12.48
CA LYS A 215 3.30 -7.60 11.83
C LYS A 215 3.55 -7.69 10.33
N TYR A 216 2.66 -7.09 9.55
CA TYR A 216 2.76 -7.03 8.10
C TYR A 216 2.52 -5.63 7.58
N LEU A 217 3.20 -5.31 6.48
CA LEU A 217 2.94 -4.12 5.68
C LEU A 217 2.25 -4.54 4.37
N PHE A 218 1.29 -3.75 3.92
CA PHE A 218 0.69 -3.84 2.59
C PHE A 218 0.68 -2.45 1.96
N GLY A 219 1.58 -2.23 1.02
CA GLY A 219 1.67 -0.98 0.25
C GLY A 219 1.25 -1.20 -1.20
N GLU A 220 0.49 -0.27 -1.75
CA GLU A 220 0.17 -0.21 -3.19
C GLU A 220 0.89 0.97 -3.85
N SER A 221 1.37 0.83 -5.09
CA SER A 221 1.94 1.93 -5.88
C SER A 221 3.18 2.54 -5.20
N TYR A 222 3.29 3.86 -5.05
CA TYR A 222 4.32 4.49 -4.20
C TYR A 222 4.35 3.96 -2.76
N GLY A 223 3.24 3.40 -2.26
CA GLY A 223 3.20 2.66 -0.99
C GLY A 223 4.20 1.50 -0.96
N THR A 224 4.62 0.97 -2.12
CA THR A 224 5.68 -0.05 -2.21
C THR A 224 7.07 0.54 -1.92
N ALA A 225 7.41 1.71 -2.48
CA ALA A 225 8.64 2.42 -2.16
C ALA A 225 8.69 2.81 -0.68
N ARG A 226 7.59 3.38 -0.18
CA ARG A 226 7.38 3.64 1.25
C ARG A 226 7.59 2.40 2.11
N SER A 227 7.04 1.26 1.72
CA SER A 227 7.15 0.01 2.49
C SER A 227 8.61 -0.43 2.66
N CYS A 228 9.46 -0.21 1.65
CA CYS A 228 10.86 -0.58 1.70
C CYS A 228 11.62 0.26 2.73
N VAL A 229 11.48 1.59 2.67
CA VAL A 229 12.10 2.54 3.62
C VAL A 229 11.54 2.32 5.03
N LEU A 230 10.21 2.26 5.17
CA LEU A 230 9.53 2.07 6.44
C LEU A 230 9.95 0.76 7.13
N ALA A 231 10.09 -0.33 6.38
CA ALA A 231 10.50 -1.61 6.94
C ALA A 231 11.91 -1.54 7.57
N TYR A 232 12.86 -0.89 6.89
CA TYR A 232 14.19 -0.67 7.43
C TYR A 232 14.13 0.21 8.69
N ARG A 233 13.41 1.33 8.64
CA ARG A 233 13.28 2.27 9.76
C ARG A 233 12.59 1.65 10.99
N LEU A 234 11.61 0.77 10.78
CA LEU A 234 10.96 0.01 11.84
C LEU A 234 11.94 -0.98 12.50
N HIS A 235 12.77 -1.67 11.70
CA HIS A 235 13.78 -2.57 12.21
C HIS A 235 14.79 -1.85 13.11
N GLU A 236 15.28 -0.67 12.69
CA GLU A 236 16.17 0.18 13.50
C GLU A 236 15.55 0.60 14.85
N ASP A 237 14.22 0.77 14.87
CA ASP A 237 13.45 1.08 16.09
C ASP A 237 13.06 -0.18 16.91
N GLY A 238 13.55 -1.37 16.53
CA GLY A 238 13.26 -2.64 17.20
C GLY A 238 11.87 -3.23 16.90
N VAL A 239 11.22 -2.80 15.82
CA VAL A 239 9.94 -3.32 15.34
C VAL A 239 10.16 -4.21 14.13
N ASP A 240 10.41 -5.49 14.39
CA ASP A 240 10.56 -6.47 13.32
C ASP A 240 9.22 -6.83 12.64
N LEU A 241 9.29 -6.99 11.32
CA LEU A 241 8.18 -7.40 10.46
C LEU A 241 8.27 -8.90 10.11
N ASN A 242 7.12 -9.53 9.96
CA ASN A 242 7.01 -10.91 9.47
C ASN A 242 6.88 -10.95 7.95
N GLY A 243 6.21 -9.96 7.35
CA GLY A 243 6.14 -9.88 5.90
C GLY A 243 5.73 -8.52 5.34
N ILE A 244 6.04 -8.32 4.07
CA ILE A 244 5.72 -7.11 3.30
C ILE A 244 5.03 -7.54 2.00
N THR A 245 3.92 -6.90 1.68
CA THR A 245 3.30 -7.01 0.36
C THR A 245 3.49 -5.71 -0.40
N LEU A 246 4.06 -5.83 -1.60
CA LEU A 246 4.28 -4.75 -2.56
C LEU A 246 3.32 -4.96 -3.73
N GLN A 247 2.17 -4.29 -3.74
CA GLN A 247 1.23 -4.35 -4.86
C GLN A 247 1.56 -3.25 -5.86
N SER A 248 1.83 -3.64 -7.12
CA SER A 248 2.01 -2.71 -8.25
C SER A 248 3.15 -1.72 -7.97
N SER A 249 4.37 -2.24 -8.03
CA SER A 249 5.54 -1.60 -7.40
C SER A 249 6.26 -0.62 -8.32
N ILE A 250 6.82 0.43 -7.72
CA ILE A 250 7.86 1.25 -8.33
C ILE A 250 8.97 1.44 -7.30
N LEU A 251 10.14 0.85 -7.56
CA LEU A 251 11.25 0.79 -6.59
C LEU A 251 12.51 1.49 -7.09
N ASP A 252 12.67 1.63 -8.41
CA ASP A 252 13.73 2.43 -9.04
C ASP A 252 13.11 3.44 -10.03
N TYR A 253 13.00 4.71 -9.61
CA TYR A 253 12.44 5.77 -10.46
C TYR A 253 13.34 6.11 -11.65
N THR A 254 14.61 5.66 -11.69
CA THR A 254 15.45 5.81 -12.91
C THR A 254 14.90 4.98 -14.07
N GLN A 255 14.09 3.96 -13.77
CA GLN A 255 13.50 3.04 -14.74
C GLN A 255 12.04 3.38 -15.07
N ALA A 256 11.52 4.50 -14.55
CA ALA A 256 10.20 5.00 -14.94
C ALA A 256 10.19 5.27 -16.44
N GLY A 257 9.22 4.67 -17.16
CA GLY A 257 9.15 4.76 -18.62
C GLY A 257 10.21 3.93 -19.36
N ASN A 258 10.83 2.93 -18.73
CA ASN A 258 11.74 2.02 -19.44
C ASN A 258 10.96 1.15 -20.46
N PRO A 259 11.20 1.29 -21.78
CA PRO A 259 10.50 0.51 -22.79
C PRO A 259 10.66 -1.00 -22.64
N VAL A 260 11.81 -1.48 -22.15
CA VAL A 260 12.05 -2.91 -21.92
C VAL A 260 11.11 -3.46 -20.86
N GLY A 261 10.93 -2.72 -19.76
CA GLY A 261 10.03 -3.09 -18.67
C GLY A 261 8.55 -2.97 -19.06
N ALA A 262 8.19 -2.00 -19.91
CA ALA A 262 6.83 -1.75 -20.34
C ALA A 262 6.33 -2.73 -21.43
N LEU A 263 7.23 -3.28 -22.26
CA LEU A 263 6.83 -4.08 -23.43
C LEU A 263 5.92 -5.27 -23.07
N PRO A 264 6.19 -6.10 -22.04
CA PRO A 264 5.30 -7.20 -21.69
C PRO A 264 3.88 -6.76 -21.28
N THR A 265 3.72 -5.62 -20.59
CA THR A 265 2.39 -5.03 -20.31
C THR A 265 1.69 -4.62 -21.60
N THR A 266 2.37 -3.88 -22.49
CA THR A 266 1.76 -3.45 -23.76
C THR A 266 1.33 -4.63 -24.64
N ALA A 267 2.10 -5.72 -24.61
CA ALA A 267 1.73 -6.94 -25.31
C ALA A 267 0.52 -7.64 -24.66
N ALA A 268 0.42 -7.62 -23.32
CA ALA A 268 -0.78 -8.10 -22.62
C ALA A 268 -2.03 -7.30 -23.01
N ASP A 269 -1.93 -5.97 -23.10
CA ASP A 269 -3.02 -5.10 -23.55
C ASP A 269 -3.45 -5.46 -24.99
N ALA A 270 -2.48 -5.58 -25.91
CA ALA A 270 -2.75 -6.00 -27.28
C ALA A 270 -3.35 -7.42 -27.35
N TRP A 271 -2.93 -8.34 -26.47
CA TRP A 271 -3.49 -9.68 -26.33
C TRP A 271 -4.95 -9.66 -25.88
N TYR A 272 -5.30 -8.80 -24.92
CA TYR A 272 -6.66 -8.64 -24.41
C TYR A 272 -7.60 -8.06 -25.48
N HIS A 273 -7.14 -7.02 -26.17
CA HIS A 273 -7.91 -6.33 -27.21
C HIS A 273 -7.89 -7.03 -28.58
N LYS A 274 -7.28 -8.21 -28.68
CA LYS A 274 -7.17 -9.00 -29.93
C LYS A 274 -6.49 -8.21 -31.05
N LYS A 275 -5.44 -7.46 -30.70
CA LYS A 275 -4.64 -6.61 -31.59
C LYS A 275 -3.26 -7.15 -31.93
N LEU A 276 -2.85 -8.30 -31.37
CA LEU A 276 -1.61 -8.96 -31.76
C LEU A 276 -1.59 -9.22 -33.28
N GLY A 277 -0.42 -9.04 -33.89
CA GLY A 277 -0.13 -9.47 -35.26
C GLY A 277 0.14 -10.98 -35.41
N ILE A 278 0.05 -11.74 -34.30
CA ILE A 278 0.30 -13.18 -34.25
C ILE A 278 -0.99 -13.97 -34.42
N ALA A 279 -0.99 -14.95 -35.34
CA ALA A 279 -2.10 -15.86 -35.58
C ALA A 279 -1.64 -17.34 -35.52
N PRO A 280 -2.29 -18.21 -34.72
CA PRO A 280 -3.39 -17.91 -33.80
C PRO A 280 -2.93 -17.10 -32.58
N ARG A 281 -3.86 -16.34 -31.97
CA ARG A 281 -3.59 -15.62 -30.72
C ARG A 281 -3.21 -16.63 -29.61
N PRO A 282 -2.12 -16.41 -28.85
CA PRO A 282 -1.75 -17.26 -27.72
C PRO A 282 -2.92 -17.44 -26.74
N THR A 283 -3.08 -18.63 -26.17
CA THR A 283 -4.20 -18.93 -25.26
C THR A 283 -3.86 -18.69 -23.79
N ASP A 284 -2.59 -18.78 -23.42
CA ASP A 284 -2.09 -18.56 -22.06
C ASP A 284 -1.34 -17.24 -21.95
N LEU A 285 -1.88 -16.29 -21.18
CA LEU A 285 -1.31 -14.95 -21.03
C LEU A 285 0.04 -14.97 -20.32
N GLY A 286 0.22 -15.84 -19.31
CA GLY A 286 1.47 -15.90 -18.54
C GLY A 286 2.66 -16.37 -19.37
N THR A 287 2.48 -17.45 -20.14
CA THR A 287 3.50 -17.97 -21.06
C THR A 287 3.83 -16.97 -22.15
N PHE A 288 2.81 -16.31 -22.70
CA PHE A 288 3.01 -15.25 -23.70
C PHE A 288 3.79 -14.05 -23.12
N ALA A 289 3.43 -13.59 -21.92
CA ALA A 289 4.10 -12.48 -21.26
C ALA A 289 5.59 -12.80 -20.98
N GLU A 290 5.91 -14.03 -20.59
CA GLU A 290 7.30 -14.48 -20.41
C GLU A 290 8.05 -14.51 -21.75
N GLU A 291 7.44 -15.00 -22.84
CA GLU A 291 8.03 -14.95 -24.18
C GLU A 291 8.39 -13.52 -24.59
N VAL A 292 7.47 -12.57 -24.38
CA VAL A 292 7.68 -11.15 -24.67
C VAL A 292 8.78 -10.56 -23.78
N ALA A 293 8.84 -10.95 -22.50
CA ALA A 293 9.91 -10.53 -21.59
C ALA A 293 11.30 -11.01 -22.05
N GLN A 294 11.39 -12.24 -22.60
CA GLN A 294 12.62 -12.74 -23.20
C GLN A 294 13.07 -11.90 -24.39
N PHE A 295 12.15 -11.58 -25.31
CA PHE A 295 12.41 -10.69 -26.43
C PHE A 295 12.80 -9.27 -25.97
N ALA A 296 12.10 -8.74 -24.97
CA ALA A 296 12.32 -7.41 -24.40
C ALA A 296 13.77 -7.24 -23.92
N ARG A 297 14.29 -8.22 -23.16
CA ARG A 297 15.62 -8.18 -22.55
C ARG A 297 16.77 -8.55 -23.50
N THR A 298 16.47 -8.99 -24.71
CA THR A 298 17.45 -9.44 -25.70
C THR A 298 17.38 -8.60 -26.98
N ASP A 299 16.65 -9.05 -28.00
CA ASP A 299 16.57 -8.43 -29.31
C ASP A 299 16.06 -6.98 -29.25
N TYR A 300 15.01 -6.73 -28.47
CA TYR A 300 14.43 -5.40 -28.36
C TYR A 300 15.39 -4.39 -27.70
N LEU A 301 16.01 -4.76 -26.57
CA LEU A 301 17.05 -3.95 -25.93
C LEU A 301 18.23 -3.70 -26.88
N ALA A 302 18.64 -4.69 -27.66
CA ALA A 302 19.71 -4.53 -28.65
C ALA A 302 19.32 -3.54 -29.76
N ALA A 303 18.07 -3.58 -30.23
CA ALA A 303 17.55 -2.65 -31.24
C ALA A 303 17.43 -1.23 -30.70
N LEU A 304 16.89 -1.03 -29.49
CA LEU A 304 16.83 0.28 -28.83
C LEU A 304 18.21 0.94 -28.75
N ARG A 305 19.25 0.19 -28.40
CA ARG A 305 20.64 0.69 -28.30
C ARG A 305 21.28 1.05 -29.64
N LYS A 306 20.84 0.44 -30.74
CA LYS A 306 21.43 0.63 -32.08
C LYS A 306 20.63 1.62 -32.94
N PHE A 307 19.43 2.02 -32.51
CA PHE A 307 18.57 2.95 -33.24
C PHE A 307 19.35 4.23 -33.63
N PRO A 308 19.20 4.77 -34.87
CA PRO A 308 18.22 4.42 -35.91
C PRO A 308 18.53 3.16 -36.72
N THR A 309 19.66 2.49 -36.48
CA THR A 309 19.98 1.24 -37.15
C THR A 309 19.30 0.09 -36.42
N THR A 310 18.29 -0.52 -37.05
CA THR A 310 17.57 -1.68 -36.51
C THR A 310 17.35 -2.73 -37.61
N ASP A 311 17.28 -3.99 -37.24
CA ASP A 311 16.98 -5.06 -38.19
C ASP A 311 15.46 -5.19 -38.40
N SER A 312 15.05 -5.53 -39.62
CA SER A 312 13.63 -5.61 -39.96
C SER A 312 12.88 -6.71 -39.21
N ALA A 313 13.57 -7.75 -38.70
CA ALA A 313 12.93 -8.85 -38.00
C ALA A 313 12.54 -8.44 -36.58
N THR A 314 13.38 -7.68 -35.88
CA THR A 314 13.05 -7.10 -34.56
C THR A 314 11.88 -6.14 -34.64
N VAL A 315 11.83 -5.28 -35.67
CA VAL A 315 10.70 -4.34 -35.86
C VAL A 315 9.41 -5.09 -36.22
N GLU A 316 9.47 -6.14 -37.04
CA GLU A 316 8.33 -7.03 -37.28
C GLU A 316 7.84 -7.65 -35.98
N LYS A 317 8.75 -8.22 -35.19
CA LYS A 317 8.39 -8.91 -33.96
C LYS A 317 7.77 -7.98 -32.91
N LEU A 318 8.30 -6.76 -32.80
CA LEU A 318 7.71 -5.70 -31.97
C LEU A 318 6.31 -5.31 -32.46
N SER A 319 6.10 -5.21 -33.77
CA SER A 319 4.79 -4.96 -34.38
C SER A 319 3.79 -6.09 -34.09
N GLU A 320 4.23 -7.34 -34.22
CA GLU A 320 3.44 -8.53 -33.90
C GLU A 320 2.98 -8.56 -32.44
N TYR A 321 3.87 -8.23 -31.49
CA TYR A 321 3.56 -8.24 -30.06
C TYR A 321 2.72 -7.06 -29.60
N THR A 322 2.84 -5.89 -30.22
CA THR A 322 2.16 -4.67 -29.76
C THR A 322 0.91 -4.34 -30.56
N GLY A 323 0.76 -4.88 -31.77
CA GLY A 323 -0.29 -4.49 -32.71
C GLY A 323 -0.12 -3.11 -33.34
N ILE A 324 1.02 -2.45 -33.09
CA ILE A 324 1.37 -1.14 -33.67
C ILE A 324 2.12 -1.36 -34.97
N ASP A 325 1.76 -0.63 -36.04
CA ASP A 325 2.42 -0.79 -37.33
C ASP A 325 3.88 -0.34 -37.30
N LYS A 326 4.70 -0.94 -38.16
CA LYS A 326 6.16 -0.70 -38.21
C LYS A 326 6.53 0.76 -38.46
N THR A 327 5.75 1.48 -39.28
CA THR A 327 6.03 2.89 -39.59
C THR A 327 5.86 3.74 -38.33
N THR A 328 4.78 3.50 -37.58
CA THR A 328 4.55 4.13 -36.29
C THR A 328 5.64 3.78 -35.27
N LEU A 329 6.03 2.51 -35.14
CA LEU A 329 7.11 2.09 -34.25
C LEU A 329 8.44 2.76 -34.58
N LEU A 330 8.80 2.88 -35.86
CA LEU A 330 10.01 3.58 -36.30
C LEU A 330 9.92 5.09 -35.99
N ALA A 331 8.75 5.70 -36.15
CA ALA A 331 8.53 7.11 -35.79
C ALA A 331 8.68 7.37 -34.29
N TRP A 332 8.39 6.37 -33.45
CA TRP A 332 8.62 6.41 -32.00
C TRP A 332 10.04 6.04 -31.59
N SER A 333 10.98 5.90 -32.54
CA SER A 333 12.32 5.40 -32.26
C SER A 333 12.33 4.04 -31.54
N LEU A 334 11.32 3.22 -31.84
CA LEU A 334 11.01 1.95 -31.17
C LEU A 334 10.63 2.07 -29.69
N ASP A 335 10.55 3.25 -29.11
CA ASP A 335 10.20 3.45 -27.72
C ASP A 335 8.67 3.36 -27.52
N ILE A 336 8.20 2.19 -27.08
CA ILE A 336 6.79 1.96 -26.80
C ILE A 336 6.30 2.64 -25.52
N ALA A 337 7.23 3.11 -24.68
CA ALA A 337 6.94 3.77 -23.41
C ALA A 337 6.87 5.29 -23.55
N SER A 338 7.10 5.82 -24.75
CA SER A 338 7.10 7.25 -25.04
C SER A 338 5.74 7.92 -24.81
N TYR A 339 5.81 9.21 -24.46
CA TYR A 339 4.67 10.10 -24.23
C TYR A 339 4.68 11.27 -25.21
N ASP A 340 3.51 11.82 -25.54
CA ASP A 340 3.39 13.07 -26.29
C ASP A 340 3.73 14.30 -25.42
N SER A 341 3.81 15.49 -26.03
CA SER A 341 4.14 16.74 -25.33
C SER A 341 3.09 17.19 -24.30
N ARG A 342 1.93 16.53 -24.26
CA ARG A 342 0.85 16.78 -23.29
C ARG A 342 0.83 15.72 -22.19
N GLY A 343 1.79 14.79 -22.19
CA GLY A 343 1.90 13.73 -21.19
C GLY A 343 0.99 12.53 -21.44
N ASN A 344 0.52 12.31 -22.67
CA ASN A 344 -0.27 11.11 -22.99
C ASN A 344 0.64 10.00 -23.52
N SER A 345 0.47 8.77 -23.03
CA SER A 345 1.17 7.61 -23.58
C SER A 345 0.84 7.42 -25.07
N LEU A 346 1.87 7.27 -25.90
CA LEU A 346 1.71 7.04 -27.34
C LEU A 346 1.06 5.68 -27.61
N PHE A 347 1.45 4.63 -26.89
CA PHE A 347 0.87 3.29 -27.05
C PHE A 347 -0.62 3.26 -26.69
N LEU A 348 -0.98 3.72 -25.48
CA LEU A 348 -2.34 3.63 -24.95
C LEU A 348 -3.36 4.45 -25.75
N THR A 349 -2.91 5.53 -26.40
CA THR A 349 -3.75 6.36 -27.26
C THR A 349 -3.78 5.89 -28.73
N THR A 350 -2.91 4.96 -29.13
CA THR A 350 -2.79 4.50 -30.52
C THR A 350 -3.45 3.15 -30.78
N LEU A 351 -3.33 2.18 -29.86
CA LEU A 351 -3.75 0.80 -30.07
C LEU A 351 -5.21 0.66 -30.59
N LEU A 352 -6.13 1.45 -30.02
CA LEU A 352 -7.56 1.47 -30.38
C LEU A 352 -8.01 2.77 -31.05
N LYS A 353 -7.06 3.58 -31.55
CA LYS A 353 -7.34 4.89 -32.16
C LYS A 353 -8.34 4.80 -33.32
N ALA A 354 -8.29 3.75 -34.14
CA ALA A 354 -9.23 3.53 -35.23
C ALA A 354 -10.69 3.36 -34.79
N GLN A 355 -10.91 2.99 -33.52
CA GLN A 355 -12.23 2.89 -32.89
C GLN A 355 -12.63 4.17 -32.13
N GLY A 356 -11.76 5.19 -32.10
CA GLY A 356 -11.94 6.39 -31.29
C GLY A 356 -11.79 6.15 -29.79
N LEU A 357 -11.01 5.13 -29.38
CA LEU A 357 -10.81 4.75 -27.98
C LEU A 357 -9.34 4.90 -27.54
N ALA A 358 -9.14 5.17 -26.26
CA ALA A 358 -7.86 5.03 -25.56
C ALA A 358 -7.98 4.00 -24.42
N LEU A 359 -6.84 3.42 -24.05
CA LEU A 359 -6.71 2.48 -22.93
C LEU A 359 -6.42 3.20 -21.62
N GLY A 360 -6.79 2.57 -20.50
CA GLY A 360 -6.38 2.97 -19.15
C GLY A 360 -4.91 2.66 -18.85
N GLU A 361 -4.23 3.58 -18.17
CA GLU A 361 -2.88 3.39 -17.63
C GLU A 361 -2.90 2.43 -16.43
N TYR A 362 -3.89 2.56 -15.54
CA TYR A 362 -4.03 1.68 -14.37
C TYR A 362 -4.58 0.29 -14.72
N ASP A 363 -5.28 0.12 -15.84
CA ASP A 363 -5.77 -1.17 -16.33
C ASP A 363 -6.04 -1.07 -17.82
N GLY A 364 -5.14 -1.60 -18.65
CA GLY A 364 -5.23 -1.56 -20.10
C GLY A 364 -6.45 -2.28 -20.68
N ARG A 365 -7.22 -3.04 -19.87
CA ARG A 365 -8.52 -3.59 -20.27
C ARG A 365 -9.63 -2.54 -20.35
N VAL A 366 -9.50 -1.46 -19.60
CA VAL A 366 -10.47 -0.36 -19.53
C VAL A 366 -10.26 0.59 -20.70
N THR A 367 -11.36 1.06 -21.29
CA THR A 367 -11.31 1.99 -22.42
C THR A 367 -12.20 3.20 -22.20
N ALA A 368 -11.79 4.36 -22.72
CA ALA A 368 -12.65 5.55 -22.82
C ALA A 368 -12.66 6.14 -24.23
N ILE A 369 -13.67 6.96 -24.51
CA ILE A 369 -13.80 7.70 -25.77
C ILE A 369 -12.65 8.71 -25.87
N ASN A 370 -11.82 8.59 -26.89
CA ASN A 370 -10.67 9.45 -27.16
C ASN A 370 -10.82 10.18 -28.50
N THR A 371 -11.81 11.07 -28.58
CA THR A 371 -12.11 11.90 -29.77
C THR A 371 -11.66 13.36 -29.61
N GLY A 372 -10.91 13.67 -28.54
CA GLY A 372 -10.51 15.04 -28.20
C GLY A 372 -11.58 15.88 -27.49
N ILE A 373 -12.80 15.36 -27.32
CA ILE A 373 -13.96 16.06 -26.72
C ILE A 373 -13.78 16.34 -25.21
N ALA A 374 -12.83 15.66 -24.56
CA ALA A 374 -12.42 15.92 -23.17
C ALA A 374 -10.89 15.81 -23.02
N GLY A 375 -10.12 16.32 -23.98
CA GLY A 375 -8.65 16.14 -24.02
C GLY A 375 -7.85 16.71 -22.84
N LYS A 376 -8.52 17.41 -21.91
CA LYS A 376 -7.97 17.88 -20.64
C LYS A 376 -9.08 17.89 -19.58
N ILE A 377 -9.03 16.94 -18.64
CA ILE A 377 -9.74 17.06 -17.36
C ILE A 377 -8.84 17.90 -16.43
N ASP A 378 -9.44 18.64 -15.50
CA ASP A 378 -8.70 19.39 -14.47
C ASP A 378 -7.64 18.46 -13.85
N PRO A 379 -6.34 18.87 -13.80
CA PRO A 379 -5.30 18.06 -13.17
C PRO A 379 -5.65 17.63 -11.74
N ASN A 380 -6.50 18.39 -11.02
CA ASN A 380 -6.99 18.08 -9.68
C ASN A 380 -7.96 16.86 -9.61
N SER A 381 -8.17 16.13 -10.71
CA SER A 381 -9.12 15.01 -10.80
C SER A 381 -8.47 13.66 -11.08
N GLY A 382 -7.15 13.52 -10.89
CA GLY A 382 -6.44 12.24 -11.11
C GLY A 382 -6.21 11.89 -12.59
N GLY A 383 -6.19 12.91 -13.46
CA GLY A 383 -6.02 12.75 -14.92
C GLY A 383 -7.26 12.22 -15.63
N ASN A 384 -7.28 12.31 -16.96
CA ASN A 384 -8.36 11.72 -17.79
C ASN A 384 -8.09 10.22 -18.06
N ASP A 385 -7.58 9.49 -17.05
CA ASP A 385 -7.32 8.07 -17.18
C ASP A 385 -8.64 7.28 -17.22
N PRO A 386 -8.87 6.42 -18.24
CA PRO A 386 -10.07 5.59 -18.34
C PRO A 386 -10.38 4.75 -17.09
N THR A 387 -9.36 4.21 -16.42
CA THR A 387 -9.55 3.30 -15.27
C THR A 387 -9.97 4.07 -14.04
N MET A 388 -9.28 5.17 -13.70
CA MET A 388 -9.67 6.02 -12.58
C MET A 388 -11.07 6.57 -12.79
N THR A 389 -11.34 7.10 -13.99
CA THR A 389 -12.67 7.59 -14.36
C THR A 389 -13.76 6.53 -14.17
N ALA A 390 -13.47 5.26 -14.46
CA ALA A 390 -14.42 4.16 -14.32
C ALA A 390 -14.81 3.84 -12.87
N VAL A 391 -14.06 4.29 -11.86
CA VAL A 391 -14.27 3.92 -10.45
C VAL A 391 -14.35 5.09 -9.48
N THR A 392 -13.82 6.28 -9.79
CA THR A 392 -13.79 7.42 -8.84
C THR A 392 -15.17 7.72 -8.25
N GLY A 393 -16.22 7.76 -9.08
CA GLY A 393 -17.57 8.08 -8.63
C GLY A 393 -18.12 7.14 -7.54
N VAL A 394 -17.84 5.83 -7.65
CA VAL A 394 -18.26 4.84 -6.64
C VAL A 394 -17.39 4.93 -5.38
N TYR A 395 -16.08 5.11 -5.49
CA TYR A 395 -15.19 5.26 -4.34
C TYR A 395 -15.56 6.48 -3.50
N THR A 396 -15.67 7.66 -4.10
CA THR A 396 -15.99 8.90 -3.38
C THR A 396 -17.34 8.81 -2.67
N THR A 397 -18.36 8.28 -3.35
CA THR A 397 -19.71 8.18 -2.76
C THR A 397 -19.75 7.12 -1.66
N MET A 398 -19.21 5.93 -1.91
CA MET A 398 -19.29 4.84 -0.95
C MET A 398 -18.40 5.04 0.26
N TRP A 399 -17.30 5.79 0.14
CA TRP A 399 -16.52 6.22 1.31
C TRP A 399 -17.41 7.00 2.29
N ASN A 400 -18.05 8.07 1.80
CA ASN A 400 -18.87 8.94 2.64
C ASN A 400 -20.05 8.17 3.26
N VAL A 401 -20.75 7.36 2.47
CA VAL A 401 -21.89 6.56 2.96
C VAL A 401 -21.42 5.51 3.98
N TYR A 402 -20.34 4.76 3.68
CA TYR A 402 -19.86 3.71 4.57
C TYR A 402 -19.37 4.28 5.89
N LEU A 403 -18.58 5.36 5.84
CA LEU A 403 -18.03 6.01 7.02
C LEU A 403 -19.13 6.62 7.90
N ASN A 404 -20.06 7.36 7.30
CA ASN A 404 -21.12 8.06 8.03
C ASN A 404 -22.17 7.10 8.60
N GLU A 405 -22.64 6.14 7.81
CA GLU A 405 -23.82 5.34 8.18
C GLU A 405 -23.45 4.04 8.90
N GLN A 406 -22.40 3.34 8.44
CA GLN A 406 -22.04 2.02 9.00
C GLN A 406 -20.94 2.12 10.05
N LEU A 407 -19.92 2.95 9.82
CA LEU A 407 -18.85 3.17 10.80
C LEU A 407 -19.17 4.30 11.79
N LYS A 408 -20.25 5.06 11.54
CA LYS A 408 -20.77 6.12 12.40
C LYS A 408 -19.74 7.21 12.75
N TYR A 409 -18.82 7.45 11.83
CA TYR A 409 -17.88 8.55 11.88
C TYR A 409 -18.34 9.61 10.89
N THR A 410 -18.64 10.80 11.39
CA THR A 410 -18.99 11.96 10.55
C THR A 410 -17.97 13.07 10.78
N SER A 411 -17.75 13.91 9.77
CA SER A 411 -16.75 14.99 9.82
C SER A 411 -17.32 16.28 9.26
N ASN A 412 -16.87 17.41 9.82
CA ASN A 412 -17.11 18.73 9.24
C ASN A 412 -16.29 18.96 7.95
N SER A 413 -15.23 18.17 7.72
CA SER A 413 -14.32 18.30 6.58
C SER A 413 -14.76 17.46 5.39
N ALA A 414 -14.50 17.95 4.18
CA ALA A 414 -14.49 17.11 2.99
C ALA A 414 -13.35 16.09 3.09
N PHE A 415 -13.58 14.88 2.58
CA PHE A 415 -12.54 13.85 2.54
C PHE A 415 -11.56 14.14 1.40
N THR A 416 -10.26 14.08 1.68
CA THR A 416 -9.21 14.20 0.66
C THR A 416 -8.74 12.80 0.24
N ASP A 417 -9.29 12.26 -0.84
CA ASP A 417 -8.90 10.94 -1.34
C ASP A 417 -7.52 10.94 -2.01
N LEU A 418 -7.25 11.96 -2.82
CA LEU A 418 -6.00 12.27 -3.48
C LEU A 418 -5.62 13.73 -3.22
N ASN A 419 -4.34 13.97 -2.91
CA ASN A 419 -3.77 15.29 -2.70
C ASN A 419 -2.65 15.55 -3.70
N ASP A 420 -3.00 16.20 -4.82
CA ASP A 420 -2.04 16.54 -5.87
C ASP A 420 -1.00 17.57 -5.43
N GLN A 421 -1.27 18.37 -4.40
CA GLN A 421 -0.28 19.28 -3.84
C GLN A 421 0.80 18.51 -3.06
N ALA A 422 0.43 17.43 -2.36
CA ALA A 422 1.41 16.56 -1.75
C ALA A 422 2.34 15.96 -2.81
N PHE A 423 1.81 15.51 -3.95
CA PHE A 423 2.62 15.05 -5.08
C PHE A 423 3.54 16.15 -5.64
N GLN A 424 3.00 17.36 -5.84
CA GLN A 424 3.74 18.49 -6.39
C GLN A 424 4.91 18.95 -5.51
N PHE A 425 4.75 18.90 -4.18
CA PHE A 425 5.72 19.38 -3.20
C PHE A 425 6.52 18.25 -2.54
N TRP A 426 6.42 17.03 -3.05
CA TRP A 426 7.06 15.87 -2.44
C TRP A 426 8.59 15.95 -2.56
N ASP A 427 9.27 15.78 -1.43
CA ASP A 427 10.72 15.59 -1.41
C ASP A 427 11.07 14.13 -1.74
N PHE A 428 11.54 13.89 -2.97
CA PHE A 428 12.01 12.59 -3.42
C PHE A 428 13.46 12.27 -2.97
N GLY A 429 14.09 13.18 -2.22
CA GLY A 429 15.39 12.96 -1.59
C GLY A 429 15.40 11.75 -0.67
N HIS A 430 16.32 10.82 -0.92
CA HIS A 430 16.53 9.66 -0.07
C HIS A 430 17.94 9.10 -0.28
N ILE A 431 18.56 8.66 0.82
CA ILE A 431 19.82 7.92 0.81
C ILE A 431 19.52 6.57 1.43
N ASP A 432 19.76 5.50 0.67
CA ASP A 432 19.48 4.15 1.14
C ASP A 432 20.47 3.74 2.27
N PRO A 433 20.21 2.64 3.00
CA PRO A 433 21.07 2.16 4.08
C PRO A 433 22.52 1.84 3.68
N THR A 434 22.81 1.71 2.38
CA THR A 434 24.17 1.50 1.87
C THR A 434 24.93 2.81 1.64
N GLY A 435 24.26 3.96 1.81
CA GLY A 435 24.79 5.28 1.51
C GLY A 435 24.63 5.68 0.03
N ALA A 436 23.90 4.88 -0.77
CA ALA A 436 23.72 5.14 -2.18
C ALA A 436 22.56 6.10 -2.44
N GLN A 437 22.71 6.90 -3.49
CA GLN A 437 21.65 7.72 -4.09
C GLN A 437 21.83 7.70 -5.62
N LYS A 438 20.72 7.78 -6.38
CA LYS A 438 20.76 7.73 -7.85
C LYS A 438 21.05 9.07 -8.52
N GLY A 439 21.12 10.17 -7.75
CA GLY A 439 21.41 11.51 -8.26
C GLY A 439 20.17 12.21 -8.82
N LEU A 440 20.37 13.00 -9.88
CA LEU A 440 19.33 13.83 -10.51
C LEU A 440 18.97 13.31 -11.90
N ASP A 441 17.69 13.46 -12.29
CA ASP A 441 17.23 13.23 -13.65
C ASP A 441 17.66 14.37 -14.60
N ALA A 442 17.35 14.24 -15.89
CA ALA A 442 17.68 15.24 -16.91
C ALA A 442 17.02 16.62 -16.67
N LYS A 443 16.02 16.70 -15.78
CA LYS A 443 15.31 17.93 -15.40
C LYS A 443 15.80 18.48 -14.05
N GLY A 444 16.77 17.82 -13.41
CA GLY A 444 17.33 18.22 -12.12
C GLY A 444 16.53 17.71 -10.91
N ASN A 445 15.57 16.81 -11.09
CA ASN A 445 14.80 16.22 -9.99
C ASN A 445 15.57 15.06 -9.35
N ILE A 446 15.49 14.90 -8.04
CA ILE A 446 16.11 13.76 -7.35
C ILE A 446 15.41 12.46 -7.77
N ILE A 447 16.21 11.42 -8.04
CA ILE A 447 15.69 10.12 -8.41
C ILE A 447 15.63 9.19 -7.20
N LEU A 448 14.43 8.75 -6.87
CA LEU A 448 14.16 7.81 -5.78
C LEU A 448 14.55 6.38 -6.15
N TYR A 449 15.25 5.71 -5.23
CA TYR A 449 15.55 4.28 -5.28
C TYR A 449 15.39 3.68 -3.90
N THR A 450 14.56 2.65 -3.77
CA THR A 450 14.22 2.02 -2.47
C THR A 450 14.37 0.50 -2.47
N ALA A 451 14.73 -0.10 -3.60
CA ALA A 451 15.07 -1.53 -3.63
C ALA A 451 16.34 -1.85 -2.79
N GLY A 452 17.19 -0.84 -2.56
CA GLY A 452 18.33 -0.92 -1.62
C GLY A 452 17.86 -1.14 -0.18
N ASP A 453 16.88 -0.36 0.29
CA ASP A 453 16.25 -0.53 1.61
C ASP A 453 15.63 -1.91 1.79
N LEU A 454 14.91 -2.39 0.76
CA LEU A 454 14.32 -3.72 0.78
C LEU A 454 15.40 -4.81 0.92
N ALA A 455 16.47 -4.71 0.13
CA ALA A 455 17.60 -5.62 0.22
C ALA A 455 18.26 -5.58 1.60
N ALA A 456 18.42 -4.40 2.18
CA ALA A 456 19.00 -4.21 3.51
C ALA A 456 18.14 -4.85 4.60
N VAL A 457 16.84 -4.55 4.66
CA VAL A 457 15.96 -5.13 5.69
C VAL A 457 15.79 -6.64 5.54
N MET A 458 15.75 -7.17 4.30
CA MET A 458 15.74 -8.62 4.07
C MET A 458 17.05 -9.28 4.54
N ALA A 459 18.20 -8.62 4.37
CA ALA A 459 19.48 -9.14 4.84
C ALA A 459 19.58 -9.14 6.38
N LEU A 460 19.02 -8.11 7.03
CA LEU A 460 18.97 -7.99 8.50
C LEU A 460 17.96 -8.96 9.13
N ASN A 461 16.81 -9.15 8.49
CA ASN A 461 15.77 -10.08 8.89
C ASN A 461 15.64 -11.23 7.86
N PRO A 462 16.46 -12.30 7.98
CA PRO A 462 16.48 -13.40 7.03
C PRO A 462 15.22 -14.27 7.04
N ASP A 463 14.25 -14.02 7.92
CA ASP A 463 12.94 -14.69 7.96
C ASP A 463 11.82 -13.84 7.32
N LEU A 464 12.08 -12.56 7.02
CA LEU A 464 11.13 -11.64 6.40
C LEU A 464 10.65 -12.17 5.05
N LYS A 465 9.33 -12.35 4.89
CA LYS A 465 8.72 -12.75 3.61
C LYS A 465 8.27 -11.53 2.82
N VAL A 466 8.54 -11.52 1.52
CA VAL A 466 8.14 -10.43 0.63
C VAL A 466 7.31 -10.98 -0.52
N LEU A 467 6.13 -10.41 -0.73
CA LEU A 467 5.25 -10.72 -1.86
C LEU A 467 5.14 -9.48 -2.76
N SER A 468 5.64 -9.58 -3.98
CA SER A 468 5.35 -8.64 -5.06
C SER A 468 4.12 -9.11 -5.82
N ALA A 469 3.03 -8.34 -5.78
CA ALA A 469 1.76 -8.64 -6.44
C ALA A 469 1.57 -7.68 -7.62
N ASN A 470 1.45 -8.22 -8.84
CA ASN A 470 1.51 -7.40 -10.06
C ASN A 470 0.35 -7.71 -11.00
N GLY A 471 -0.25 -6.67 -11.60
CA GLY A 471 -1.22 -6.81 -12.67
C GLY A 471 -0.54 -6.93 -14.05
N PHE A 472 -1.01 -7.82 -14.91
CA PHE A 472 -0.53 -7.92 -16.30
C PHE A 472 -0.85 -6.68 -17.13
N PHE A 473 -1.95 -5.98 -16.81
CA PHE A 473 -2.47 -4.83 -17.58
C PHE A 473 -2.15 -3.49 -16.89
N ASP A 474 -1.19 -3.48 -15.97
CA ASP A 474 -0.76 -2.28 -15.27
C ASP A 474 0.37 -1.58 -16.05
N TYR A 475 0.07 -0.42 -16.62
CA TYR A 475 1.03 0.40 -17.36
C TYR A 475 1.67 1.49 -16.48
N VAL A 476 1.05 1.85 -15.35
CA VAL A 476 1.62 2.79 -14.36
C VAL A 476 2.87 2.17 -13.74
N THR A 477 2.77 0.90 -13.33
CA THR A 477 3.89 0.13 -12.80
C THR A 477 4.02 -1.22 -13.53
N PRO A 478 4.62 -1.23 -14.73
CA PRO A 478 4.73 -2.45 -15.53
C PRO A 478 5.36 -3.60 -14.75
N PHE A 479 4.64 -4.73 -14.69
CA PHE A 479 5.03 -5.87 -13.84
C PHE A 479 6.46 -6.36 -14.13
N TYR A 480 6.89 -6.30 -15.39
CA TYR A 480 8.20 -6.76 -15.78
C TYR A 480 9.30 -5.79 -15.35
N GLN A 481 9.03 -4.48 -15.31
CA GLN A 481 9.97 -3.52 -14.72
C GLN A 481 10.18 -3.82 -13.23
N THR A 482 9.12 -4.11 -12.48
CA THR A 482 9.23 -4.55 -11.07
C THR A 482 10.09 -5.80 -10.93
N VAL A 483 9.95 -6.78 -11.84
CA VAL A 483 10.81 -7.99 -11.84
C VAL A 483 12.28 -7.62 -12.04
N LEU A 484 12.58 -6.71 -12.98
CA LEU A 484 13.94 -6.24 -13.23
C LEU A 484 14.53 -5.54 -11.99
N ASP A 485 13.78 -4.64 -11.36
CA ASP A 485 14.22 -3.91 -10.16
C ASP A 485 14.55 -4.88 -9.01
N LEU A 486 13.67 -5.85 -8.75
CA LEU A 486 13.85 -6.85 -7.70
C LEU A 486 14.99 -7.85 -8.01
N GLN A 487 15.26 -8.13 -9.29
CA GLN A 487 16.41 -8.92 -9.68
C GLN A 487 17.71 -8.15 -9.44
N GLN A 488 17.73 -6.84 -9.71
CA GLN A 488 18.91 -5.98 -9.65
C GLN A 488 19.22 -5.42 -8.26
N MET A 489 18.29 -5.52 -7.30
CA MET A 489 18.53 -5.06 -5.92
C MET A 489 19.79 -5.69 -5.31
N PRO A 490 20.50 -4.98 -4.40
CA PRO A 490 21.81 -5.41 -3.87
C PRO A 490 21.73 -6.53 -2.81
N LEU A 491 20.81 -7.48 -2.96
CA LEU A 491 20.68 -8.66 -2.10
C LEU A 491 21.48 -9.83 -2.67
N VAL A 492 22.68 -10.09 -2.13
CA VAL A 492 23.60 -11.12 -2.64
C VAL A 492 23.21 -12.53 -2.18
N SER A 493 22.64 -12.68 -0.98
CA SER A 493 22.31 -13.99 -0.42
C SER A 493 21.15 -14.66 -1.18
N GLN A 494 21.46 -15.76 -1.87
CA GLN A 494 20.45 -16.57 -2.56
C GLN A 494 19.44 -17.20 -1.61
N GLN A 495 19.88 -17.57 -0.39
CA GLN A 495 18.98 -18.11 0.62
C GLN A 495 17.93 -17.08 1.04
N VAL A 496 18.33 -15.82 1.29
CA VAL A 496 17.39 -14.76 1.66
C VAL A 496 16.50 -14.38 0.48
N ARG A 497 17.03 -14.40 -0.76
CA ARG A 497 16.22 -14.17 -1.97
C ARG A 497 15.06 -15.15 -2.12
N GLN A 498 15.13 -16.36 -1.56
CA GLN A 498 14.01 -17.32 -1.59
C GLN A 498 12.79 -16.84 -0.78
N ASN A 499 12.94 -15.82 0.06
CA ASN A 499 11.82 -15.20 0.77
C ASN A 499 11.05 -14.18 -0.08
N LEU A 500 11.59 -13.76 -1.22
CA LEU A 500 10.91 -12.92 -2.18
C LEU A 500 10.12 -13.78 -3.17
N SER A 501 8.85 -13.46 -3.33
CA SER A 501 7.98 -14.08 -4.33
C SER A 501 7.32 -13.01 -5.19
N ALA A 502 7.23 -13.28 -6.49
CA ALA A 502 6.44 -12.47 -7.42
C ALA A 502 5.21 -13.27 -7.86
N ARG A 503 4.07 -12.58 -7.96
CA ARG A 503 2.81 -13.11 -8.47
C ARG A 503 2.24 -12.15 -9.50
N PHE A 504 1.60 -12.71 -10.51
CA PHE A 504 1.08 -11.99 -11.67
C PHE A 504 -0.39 -12.36 -11.85
N TYR A 505 -1.23 -11.35 -11.93
CA TYR A 505 -2.68 -11.48 -11.94
C TYR A 505 -3.27 -10.91 -13.24
N PRO A 506 -4.33 -11.51 -13.80
CA PRO A 506 -5.03 -11.00 -14.98
C PRO A 506 -5.88 -9.76 -14.63
N SER A 507 -5.23 -8.73 -14.09
CA SER A 507 -5.79 -7.47 -13.62
C SER A 507 -4.83 -6.31 -13.90
N GLY A 508 -5.26 -5.08 -13.62
CA GLY A 508 -4.41 -3.90 -13.64
C GLY A 508 -3.75 -3.61 -12.30
N HIS A 509 -3.41 -2.33 -12.09
CA HIS A 509 -2.73 -1.73 -10.95
C HIS A 509 -3.43 -2.03 -9.62
N MET A 510 -4.75 -1.83 -9.57
CA MET A 510 -5.58 -2.22 -8.44
C MET A 510 -6.03 -3.67 -8.62
N VAL A 511 -5.12 -4.63 -8.37
CA VAL A 511 -5.32 -6.07 -8.65
C VAL A 511 -6.67 -6.57 -8.14
N TYR A 512 -7.09 -6.09 -6.96
CA TYR A 512 -8.31 -6.48 -6.27
C TYR A 512 -9.63 -6.04 -6.93
N LEU A 513 -9.60 -5.17 -7.94
CA LEU A 513 -10.80 -4.77 -8.70
C LEU A 513 -11.31 -5.89 -9.63
N ASP A 514 -10.43 -6.83 -10.00
CA ASP A 514 -10.82 -8.07 -10.67
C ASP A 514 -11.14 -9.16 -9.64
N GLY A 515 -12.33 -9.74 -9.70
CA GLY A 515 -12.81 -10.67 -8.66
C GLY A 515 -11.98 -11.95 -8.54
N GLY A 516 -11.58 -12.54 -9.67
CA GLY A 516 -10.73 -13.73 -9.68
C GLY A 516 -9.33 -13.45 -9.16
N SER A 517 -8.75 -12.32 -9.59
CA SER A 517 -7.45 -11.84 -9.13
C SER A 517 -7.44 -11.50 -7.65
N ARG A 518 -8.49 -10.85 -7.12
CA ARG A 518 -8.65 -10.58 -5.69
C ARG A 518 -8.67 -11.87 -4.86
N THR A 519 -9.45 -12.85 -5.30
CA THR A 519 -9.53 -14.17 -4.64
C THR A 519 -8.15 -14.85 -4.62
N ALA A 520 -7.42 -14.80 -5.75
CA ALA A 520 -6.09 -15.36 -5.86
C ALA A 520 -5.07 -14.63 -4.95
N LEU A 521 -5.08 -13.30 -4.96
CA LEU A 521 -4.20 -12.48 -4.11
C LEU A 521 -4.48 -12.70 -2.62
N LYS A 522 -5.75 -12.76 -2.22
CA LYS A 522 -6.14 -13.14 -0.85
C LYS A 522 -5.56 -14.51 -0.46
N ALA A 523 -5.60 -15.49 -1.36
CA ALA A 523 -5.02 -16.81 -1.10
C ALA A 523 -3.48 -16.77 -0.98
N ASP A 524 -2.79 -15.97 -1.79
CA ASP A 524 -1.34 -15.75 -1.66
C ASP A 524 -0.96 -15.08 -0.33
N LEU A 525 -1.70 -14.04 0.08
CA LEU A 525 -1.53 -13.39 1.38
C LEU A 525 -1.74 -14.37 2.53
N ALA A 526 -2.82 -15.14 2.50
CA ALA A 526 -3.11 -16.16 3.51
C ALA A 526 -1.97 -17.19 3.61
N ARG A 527 -1.46 -17.67 2.47
CA ARG A 527 -0.29 -18.57 2.44
C ARG A 527 0.95 -17.94 3.05
N MET A 528 1.24 -16.68 2.73
CA MET A 528 2.38 -15.97 3.30
C MET A 528 2.24 -15.85 4.82
N TYR A 529 1.06 -15.46 5.31
CA TYR A 529 0.80 -15.24 6.73
C TYR A 529 0.86 -16.55 7.49
N ASP A 530 0.24 -17.60 6.95
CA ASP A 530 0.29 -18.94 7.52
C ASP A 530 1.75 -19.41 7.57
N ALA A 531 2.55 -19.24 6.52
CA ALA A 531 3.95 -19.66 6.50
C ALA A 531 4.83 -18.95 7.56
N THR A 532 4.60 -17.68 7.82
CA THR A 532 5.34 -16.91 8.83
C THR A 532 4.90 -17.20 10.25
N VAL A 533 3.63 -17.56 10.49
CA VAL A 533 3.13 -17.92 11.83
C VAL A 533 3.22 -19.42 12.16
N SER A 534 3.33 -20.29 11.15
CA SER A 534 3.36 -21.76 11.32
C SER A 534 4.75 -22.38 11.16
N ASN A 535 5.79 -21.60 10.82
CA ASN A 535 7.15 -22.11 10.72
C ASN A 535 7.72 -22.47 12.10
N ILE A 536 7.42 -23.68 12.57
CA ILE A 536 7.85 -24.25 13.86
C ILE A 536 9.38 -24.27 13.99
N GLN A 537 10.14 -24.37 12.89
CA GLN A 537 11.60 -24.30 12.93
C GLN A 537 12.13 -22.87 13.11
N ALA A 538 11.55 -21.86 12.45
CA ALA A 538 11.94 -20.47 12.66
C ALA A 538 11.49 -19.98 14.05
N LEU A 539 10.24 -20.27 14.45
CA LEU A 539 9.75 -20.00 15.80
C LEU A 539 10.54 -20.78 16.86
N GLY A 540 10.92 -22.03 16.56
CA GLY A 540 11.77 -22.86 17.42
C GLY A 540 13.18 -22.29 17.55
N ARG A 541 13.77 -21.79 16.46
CA ARG A 541 15.07 -21.10 16.44
C ARG A 541 15.00 -19.78 17.22
N ILE A 542 13.99 -18.95 16.97
CA ILE A 542 13.77 -17.67 17.67
C ILE A 542 13.58 -17.93 19.17
N ARG A 543 12.69 -18.85 19.55
CA ARG A 543 12.47 -19.25 20.95
C ARG A 543 13.74 -19.84 21.57
N ALA A 544 14.52 -20.63 20.84
CA ALA A 544 15.79 -21.18 21.33
C ALA A 544 16.88 -20.11 21.51
N LEU A 545 16.93 -19.09 20.64
CA LEU A 545 17.82 -17.94 20.79
C LEU A 545 17.41 -17.09 22.00
N GLN A 546 16.11 -16.84 22.18
CA GLN A 546 15.57 -16.12 23.35
C GLN A 546 15.80 -16.89 24.66
N ALA A 547 15.66 -18.22 24.66
CA ALA A 547 15.91 -19.06 25.82
C ALA A 547 17.39 -19.13 26.24
N ARG A 548 18.34 -18.84 25.34
CA ARG A 548 19.78 -18.80 25.67
C ARG A 548 20.19 -17.56 26.46
N VAL A 549 19.41 -16.49 26.43
CA VAL A 549 19.71 -15.22 27.13
C VAL A 549 19.22 -15.22 28.59
N ALA A 550 18.31 -16.12 28.95
CA ALA A 550 17.67 -16.17 30.27
C ALA A 550 18.31 -17.17 31.25
N ARG A 551 19.63 -17.38 31.21
CA ARG A 551 20.34 -18.05 32.32
C ARG A 551 20.90 -16.99 33.27
N PRO A 552 20.46 -16.92 34.53
CA PRO A 552 21.18 -16.18 35.54
C PRO A 552 22.49 -16.92 35.85
N ASP A 553 23.59 -16.17 35.99
CA ASP A 553 24.79 -16.64 36.68
C ASP A 553 24.50 -16.92 38.16
#